data_AF-A0A523Y148-F1
#
_entry.id   AF-A0A523Y148-F1
#
_cell.length_a   1.000
_cell.length_b   1.000
_cell.length_c   1.000
_cell.angle_alpha   90.00
_cell.angle_beta   90.00
_cell.angle_gamma   90.00
#
_symmetry.space_group_name_H-M   'P 1'
#
loop_
_entity.id
_entity.type
_entity.pdbx_description
1 polymer ?
#
loop_
_entity_poly.entity_id
_entity_poly.type
_entity_poly.pdbx_seq_one_letter_code
_entity_poly.pdbx_strand_id
1 'polypeptide(L)'
;MGSVAGFLLLTFCMAEMGPIGRSVSVFSGLYAISFIFLWFIFKTFPGEWPAWKQFFFIFCLALLCRLFFLTFPAAYDINRYIWEGYIYNQGFNPYLHAPNDPVLRPLVNDIWHNINHKDASACYPPLVMLLFSLLASISQGPLFFKSVMILFDLAVIPVLFLMARSRGIGSSRLVFYALNPLVLVFIAGEGHLDTIHLFFTCLSLYFFMEKRDEWGFLTLGCAIMSKYFAFILLPFLVN
;
A
#
# COMPACT_ATOMS: atom_id res chain seq x y z
N MET A 1 15.85 -21.69 -6.30
CA MET A 1 15.64 -21.65 -4.82
C MET A 1 16.63 -20.74 -4.11
N GLY A 2 17.94 -20.74 -4.43
CA GLY A 2 18.92 -19.85 -3.79
C GLY A 2 18.61 -18.34 -3.91
N SER A 3 18.07 -17.89 -5.06
CA SER A 3 17.61 -16.51 -5.25
C SER A 3 16.47 -16.12 -4.30
N VAL A 4 15.50 -17.01 -4.08
CA VAL A 4 14.39 -16.75 -3.14
C VAL A 4 14.90 -16.65 -1.71
N ALA A 5 15.77 -17.57 -1.27
CA ALA A 5 16.33 -17.55 0.07
C ALA A 5 17.15 -16.27 0.34
N GLY A 6 18.00 -15.88 -0.61
CA GLY A 6 18.78 -14.64 -0.50
C GLY A 6 17.89 -13.39 -0.44
N PHE A 7 16.84 -13.34 -1.27
CA PHE A 7 15.88 -12.23 -1.22
C PHE A 7 15.15 -12.15 0.13
N LEU A 8 14.69 -13.28 0.66
CA LEU A 8 14.03 -13.33 1.97
C LEU A 8 14.96 -12.87 3.09
N LEU A 9 16.23 -13.27 3.06
CA LEU A 9 17.23 -12.81 4.03
C LEU A 9 17.44 -11.29 3.94
N LEU A 10 17.62 -10.74 2.74
CA LEU A 10 17.77 -9.30 2.54
C LEU A 10 16.54 -8.52 3.04
N THR A 11 15.35 -9.05 2.73
CA THR A 11 14.08 -8.46 3.14
C THR A 11 13.93 -8.45 4.66
N PHE A 12 14.24 -9.58 5.31
CA PHE A 12 14.24 -9.68 6.77
C PHE A 12 15.26 -8.72 7.41
N CYS A 13 16.49 -8.68 6.90
CA CYS A 13 17.50 -7.73 7.38
C CYS A 13 17.04 -6.28 7.24
N MET A 14 16.43 -5.89 6.11
CA MET A 14 15.88 -4.55 5.95
C MET A 14 14.76 -4.25 6.96
N ALA A 15 13.88 -5.22 7.23
CA ALA A 15 12.79 -5.06 8.19
C ALA A 15 13.31 -4.86 9.63
N GLU A 16 14.33 -5.62 10.04
CA GLU A 16 14.94 -5.51 11.38
C GLU A 16 15.79 -4.24 11.55
N MET A 17 16.20 -3.59 10.46
CA MET A 17 17.01 -2.38 10.47
C MET A 17 16.23 -1.08 10.69
N GLY A 18 14.90 -1.13 10.73
CA GLY A 18 14.04 0.06 10.78
C GLY A 18 14.34 1.03 11.94
N PRO A 19 14.04 2.34 11.77
CA PRO A 19 13.56 3.00 10.56
C PRO A 19 14.69 3.27 9.54
N ILE A 20 14.33 3.60 8.29
CA ILE A 20 15.27 3.79 7.15
C ILE A 20 16.47 4.69 7.51
N GLY A 21 16.23 5.74 8.31
CA GLY A 21 17.25 6.72 8.71
C GLY A 21 18.33 6.20 9.67
N ARG A 22 18.17 5.03 10.30
CA ARG A 22 19.11 4.53 11.32
C ARG A 22 20.46 4.10 10.74
N SER A 23 20.44 3.43 9.59
CA SER A 23 21.63 2.84 8.95
C SER A 23 21.56 3.03 7.44
N VAL A 24 21.49 4.28 6.98
CA VAL A 24 21.17 4.67 5.60
C VAL A 24 22.02 3.93 4.56
N SER A 25 23.34 3.87 4.74
CA SER A 25 24.24 3.24 3.75
C SER A 25 24.00 1.74 3.61
N VAL A 26 23.86 1.04 4.74
CA VAL A 26 23.63 -0.42 4.75
C VAL A 26 22.23 -0.70 4.21
N PHE A 27 21.21 0.04 4.65
CA PHE A 27 19.84 -0.12 4.19
C PHE A 27 19.74 0.10 2.67
N SER A 28 20.36 1.17 2.15
CA SER A 28 20.40 1.47 0.72
C SER A 28 21.10 0.37 -0.08
N GLY A 29 22.17 -0.21 0.46
CA GLY A 29 22.86 -1.36 -0.14
C GLY A 29 21.96 -2.59 -0.23
N LEU A 30 21.32 -2.98 0.87
CA LEU A 30 20.38 -4.11 0.90
C LEU A 30 19.19 -3.88 -0.04
N TYR A 31 18.66 -2.65 -0.05
CA TYR A 31 17.57 -2.23 -0.92
C TYR A 31 17.96 -2.37 -2.39
N ALA A 32 19.12 -1.85 -2.82
CA ALA A 32 19.59 -1.99 -4.20
C ALA A 32 19.83 -3.45 -4.60
N ILE A 33 20.46 -4.24 -3.72
CA ILE A 33 20.72 -5.67 -3.96
C ILE A 33 19.41 -6.46 -4.08
N SER A 34 18.38 -6.10 -3.32
CA SER A 34 17.10 -6.79 -3.38
C SER A 34 16.41 -6.69 -4.76
N PHE A 35 16.63 -5.61 -5.53
CA PHE A 35 16.19 -5.53 -6.93
C PHE A 35 16.95 -6.48 -7.86
N ILE A 36 18.24 -6.71 -7.61
CA ILE A 36 19.05 -7.68 -8.35
C ILE A 36 18.50 -9.08 -8.10
N PHE A 37 18.23 -9.42 -6.83
CA PHE A 37 17.62 -10.69 -6.46
C PHE A 37 16.21 -10.85 -7.05
N LEU A 38 15.39 -9.79 -7.06
CA LEU A 38 14.08 -9.78 -7.71
C LEU A 38 14.19 -10.21 -9.18
N TRP A 39 15.16 -9.65 -9.92
CA TRP A 39 15.41 -10.02 -11.31
C TRP A 39 15.84 -11.49 -11.45
N PHE A 40 16.72 -11.98 -10.58
CA PHE A 40 17.12 -13.39 -10.57
C PHE A 40 15.96 -14.34 -10.24
N ILE A 41 15.08 -13.99 -9.28
CA ILE A 41 13.88 -14.77 -8.98
C ILE A 41 13.02 -14.88 -10.24
N PHE A 42 12.75 -13.77 -10.93
CA PHE A 42 11.98 -13.79 -12.16
C PHE A 42 12.64 -14.66 -13.25
N LYS A 43 13.95 -14.51 -13.48
CA LYS A 43 14.70 -15.28 -14.48
C LYS A 43 14.74 -16.78 -14.20
N THR A 44 14.78 -17.16 -12.93
CA THR A 44 14.84 -18.56 -12.48
C THR A 44 13.47 -19.12 -12.09
N PHE A 45 12.39 -18.35 -12.31
CA PHE A 45 11.06 -18.75 -11.92
C PHE A 45 10.60 -19.94 -12.78
N PRO A 46 10.05 -21.01 -12.18
CA PRO A 46 9.62 -22.20 -12.92
C PRO A 46 8.38 -21.89 -13.77
N GLY A 47 8.61 -21.47 -15.02
CA GLY A 47 7.56 -21.08 -15.96
C GLY A 47 6.65 -22.23 -16.41
N GLU A 48 7.12 -23.47 -16.30
CA GLU A 48 6.39 -24.71 -16.59
C GLU A 48 5.30 -25.03 -15.55
N TRP A 49 5.33 -24.40 -14.37
CA TRP A 49 4.30 -24.62 -13.36
C TRP A 49 2.94 -24.13 -13.84
N PRO A 50 1.84 -24.81 -13.49
CA PRO A 50 0.51 -24.31 -13.76
C PRO A 50 0.28 -22.98 -13.03
N ALA A 51 -0.48 -22.08 -13.67
CA ALA A 51 -0.65 -20.69 -13.22
C ALA A 51 -1.08 -20.55 -11.75
N TRP A 52 -1.94 -21.44 -11.25
CA TRP A 52 -2.39 -21.42 -9.85
C TRP A 52 -1.26 -21.72 -8.86
N LYS A 53 -0.32 -22.62 -9.20
CA LYS A 53 0.86 -22.89 -8.36
C LYS A 53 1.80 -21.70 -8.35
N GLN A 54 2.00 -21.06 -9.51
CA GLN A 54 2.79 -19.84 -9.61
C GLN A 54 2.19 -18.74 -8.72
N PHE A 55 0.88 -18.50 -8.85
CA PHE A 55 0.14 -17.53 -8.04
C PHE A 55 0.28 -17.81 -6.55
N PHE A 56 -0.05 -19.03 -6.10
CA PHE A 56 -0.02 -19.38 -4.69
C PHE A 56 1.38 -19.23 -4.10
N PHE A 57 2.41 -19.70 -4.81
CA PHE A 57 3.80 -19.55 -4.37
C PHE A 57 4.20 -18.08 -4.24
N ILE A 58 3.91 -17.25 -5.25
CA ILE A 58 4.22 -15.82 -5.23
C ILE A 58 3.45 -15.10 -4.12
N PHE A 59 2.16 -15.43 -3.94
CA PHE A 59 1.32 -14.85 -2.91
C PHE A 59 1.83 -15.19 -1.50
N CYS A 60 2.20 -16.44 -1.25
CA CYS A 60 2.79 -16.84 0.03
C CYS A 60 4.13 -16.14 0.31
N LEU A 61 4.99 -15.99 -0.69
CA LEU A 61 6.23 -15.22 -0.55
C LEU A 61 5.93 -13.74 -0.28
N ALA A 62 4.97 -13.15 -0.99
CA ALA A 62 4.54 -11.78 -0.79
C ALA A 62 4.06 -11.58 0.66
N LEU A 63 3.13 -12.42 1.12
CA LEU A 63 2.60 -12.40 2.48
C LEU A 63 3.72 -12.49 3.52
N LEU A 64 4.63 -13.46 3.38
CA LEU A 64 5.78 -13.60 4.29
C LEU A 64 6.64 -12.33 4.35
N CYS A 65 6.95 -11.74 3.20
CA CYS A 65 7.72 -10.50 3.14
C CYS A 65 6.99 -9.34 3.83
N ARG A 66 5.66 -9.20 3.66
CA ARG A 66 4.87 -8.18 4.38
C ARG A 66 4.86 -8.41 5.88
N LEU A 67 4.80 -9.68 6.31
CA LEU A 67 4.83 -10.04 7.74
C LEU A 67 6.14 -9.65 8.41
N PHE A 68 7.29 -9.77 7.72
CA PHE A 68 8.56 -9.26 8.25
C PHE A 68 8.50 -7.75 8.53
N PHE A 69 7.84 -6.99 7.66
CA PHE A 69 7.71 -5.54 7.83
C PHE A 69 6.63 -5.13 8.83
N LEU A 70 5.86 -6.05 9.43
CA LEU A 70 4.72 -5.68 10.28
C LEU A 70 5.15 -4.84 11.50
N THR A 71 6.30 -5.17 12.10
CA THR A 71 6.90 -4.46 13.25
C THR A 71 7.78 -3.26 12.84
N PHE A 72 8.01 -3.05 11.54
CA PHE A 72 8.75 -1.90 11.05
C PHE A 72 8.08 -0.59 11.49
N PRO A 73 8.83 0.44 11.92
CA PRO A 73 8.24 1.70 12.36
C PRO A 73 7.35 2.32 11.28
N ALA A 74 6.10 2.65 11.65
CA ALA A 74 5.16 3.33 10.78
C ALA A 74 5.68 4.72 10.38
N ALA A 75 5.29 5.18 9.19
CA ALA A 75 5.53 6.57 8.79
C ALA A 75 4.82 7.53 9.74
N TYR A 76 5.34 8.74 9.86
CA TYR A 76 4.67 9.82 10.58
C TYR A 76 3.27 10.13 10.01
N ASP A 77 3.05 9.86 8.72
CA ASP A 77 1.77 10.08 8.05
C ASP A 77 0.66 9.18 8.60
N ILE A 78 0.98 8.01 9.17
CA ILE A 78 -0.05 7.17 9.82
C ILE A 78 -0.73 7.91 10.97
N ASN A 79 0.03 8.64 11.78
CA ASN A 79 -0.56 9.44 12.86
C ASN A 79 -1.49 10.52 12.30
N ARG A 80 -1.14 11.05 11.12
CA ARG A 80 -2.03 11.98 10.42
C ARG A 80 -3.33 11.28 10.01
N TYR A 81 -3.27 10.11 9.36
CA TYR A 81 -4.48 9.37 8.96
C TYR A 81 -5.41 9.07 10.14
N ILE A 82 -4.83 8.61 11.25
CA ILE A 82 -5.57 8.31 12.48
C ILE A 82 -6.25 9.58 13.02
N TRP A 83 -5.50 10.68 13.10
CA TRP A 83 -6.00 11.94 13.61
C TRP A 83 -7.18 12.48 12.80
N GLU A 84 -7.08 12.50 11.46
CA GLU A 84 -8.17 13.02 10.63
C GLU A 84 -9.44 12.21 10.82
N GLY A 85 -9.32 10.88 10.87
CA GLY A 85 -10.45 10.01 11.16
C GLY A 85 -11.02 10.23 12.56
N TYR A 86 -10.15 10.41 13.55
CA TYR A 86 -10.54 10.66 14.93
C TYR A 86 -11.34 11.95 15.08
N ILE A 87 -10.82 13.09 14.60
CA ILE A 87 -11.52 14.38 14.74
C ILE A 87 -12.81 14.42 13.90
N TYR A 88 -12.84 13.74 12.75
CA TYR A 88 -14.07 13.56 11.97
C TYR A 88 -15.15 12.86 12.80
N ASN A 89 -14.77 11.79 13.52
CA ASN A 89 -15.68 11.08 14.41
C ASN A 89 -16.12 11.90 15.64
N GLN A 90 -15.37 12.96 16.01
CA GLN A 90 -15.76 13.91 17.04
C GLN A 90 -16.64 15.06 16.52
N GLY A 91 -17.02 15.03 15.23
CA GLY A 91 -17.89 16.04 14.61
C GLY A 91 -17.14 17.26 14.05
N PHE A 92 -15.81 17.26 14.04
CA PHE A 92 -15.01 18.31 13.42
C PHE A 92 -14.73 17.99 11.95
N ASN A 93 -14.60 19.02 11.11
CA ASN A 93 -14.24 18.86 9.71
C ASN A 93 -12.72 18.96 9.51
N PRO A 94 -12.01 17.87 9.14
CA PRO A 94 -10.56 17.87 8.89
C PRO A 94 -10.09 18.82 7.80
N TYR A 95 -10.97 19.17 6.85
CA TYR A 95 -10.66 20.12 5.77
C TYR A 95 -10.63 21.57 6.27
N LEU A 96 -11.30 21.86 7.39
CA LEU A 96 -11.36 23.20 8.00
C LEU A 96 -10.40 23.35 9.17
N HIS A 97 -10.21 22.29 9.96
CA HIS A 97 -9.42 22.33 11.19
C HIS A 97 -8.12 21.56 11.05
N ALA A 98 -7.00 22.27 11.03
CA ALA A 98 -5.68 21.68 11.16
C ALA A 98 -5.45 21.14 12.58
N PRO A 99 -4.53 20.19 12.81
CA PRO A 99 -4.27 19.65 14.15
C PRO A 99 -3.95 20.70 15.22
N ASN A 100 -3.32 21.83 14.87
CA ASN A 100 -3.03 22.94 15.78
C ASN A 100 -4.20 23.90 16.00
N ASP A 101 -5.36 23.69 15.38
CA ASP A 101 -6.53 24.56 15.56
C ASP A 101 -6.93 24.61 17.05
N PRO A 102 -7.07 25.81 17.65
CA PRO A 102 -7.45 25.96 19.05
C PRO A 102 -8.73 25.21 19.45
N VAL A 103 -9.67 25.00 18.51
CA VAL A 103 -10.92 24.27 18.77
C VAL A 103 -10.67 22.79 19.09
N LEU A 104 -9.57 22.22 18.61
CA LEU A 104 -9.20 20.81 18.80
C LEU A 104 -8.36 20.56 20.06
N ARG A 105 -7.99 21.60 20.82
CA ARG A 105 -7.21 21.46 22.07
C ARG A 105 -7.73 20.40 23.04
N PRO A 106 -9.07 20.23 23.24
CA PRO A 106 -9.59 19.20 24.13
C PRO A 106 -9.34 17.76 23.65
N LEU A 107 -8.99 17.58 22.37
CA LEU A 107 -8.80 16.28 21.73
C LEU A 107 -7.33 15.86 21.60
N VAL A 108 -6.39 16.70 22.04
CA VAL A 108 -4.95 16.42 21.94
C VAL A 108 -4.58 15.17 22.74
N ASN A 109 -3.83 14.28 22.09
CA ASN A 109 -3.42 12.98 22.63
C ASN A 109 -2.06 12.53 22.04
N ASP A 110 -1.63 11.30 22.34
CA ASP A 110 -0.35 10.76 21.85
C ASP A 110 -0.25 10.71 20.32
N ILE A 111 -1.37 10.49 19.61
CA ILE A 111 -1.40 10.51 18.15
C ILE A 111 -1.04 11.90 17.66
N TRP A 112 -1.67 12.93 18.24
CA TRP A 112 -1.41 14.33 17.92
C TRP A 112 0.07 14.69 18.05
N HIS A 113 0.73 14.29 19.14
CA HIS A 113 2.14 14.61 19.35
C HIS A 113 3.04 14.14 18.18
N ASN A 114 2.69 13.01 17.56
CA ASN A 114 3.46 12.38 16.49
C ASN A 114 3.03 12.78 15.06
N ILE A 115 2.12 13.76 14.90
CA ILE A 115 1.69 14.29 13.60
C ILE A 115 2.74 15.26 13.02
N ASN A 116 3.06 15.11 11.74
CA ASN A 116 3.80 16.11 10.96
C ASN A 116 2.87 17.22 10.42
N HIS A 117 3.41 18.40 10.13
CA HIS A 117 2.69 19.52 9.51
C HIS A 117 1.35 19.86 10.22
N LYS A 118 1.41 20.09 11.53
CA LYS A 118 0.23 20.33 12.39
C LYS A 118 -0.55 21.61 12.04
N ASP A 119 0.04 22.52 11.27
CA ASP A 119 -0.60 23.76 10.83
C ASP A 119 -1.37 23.61 9.51
N ALA A 120 -1.22 22.49 8.80
CA ALA A 120 -1.95 22.21 7.57
C ALA A 120 -3.24 21.43 7.86
N SER A 121 -4.34 21.77 7.20
CA SER A 121 -5.57 20.97 7.19
C SER A 121 -5.46 19.77 6.24
N ALA A 122 -6.46 18.88 6.28
CA ALA A 122 -6.48 17.69 5.45
C ALA A 122 -6.48 18.04 3.94
N CYS A 123 -5.67 17.33 3.17
CA CYS A 123 -5.68 17.37 1.70
C CYS A 123 -6.10 16.03 1.05
N TYR A 124 -6.61 15.10 1.87
CA TYR A 124 -6.97 13.76 1.42
C TYR A 124 -8.30 13.76 0.68
N PRO A 125 -8.44 12.98 -0.41
CA PRO A 125 -9.72 12.81 -1.08
C PRO A 125 -10.82 12.17 -0.20
N PRO A 126 -12.12 12.34 -0.53
CA PRO A 126 -13.21 11.93 0.35
C PRO A 126 -13.26 10.43 0.72
N LEU A 127 -12.92 9.50 -0.18
CA LEU A 127 -13.03 8.07 0.12
C LEU A 127 -12.02 7.63 1.18
N VAL A 128 -10.78 8.10 1.08
CA VAL A 128 -9.76 7.80 2.10
C VAL A 128 -10.08 8.50 3.43
N MET A 129 -10.71 9.67 3.40
CA MET A 129 -11.19 10.32 4.63
C MET A 129 -12.27 9.49 5.34
N LEU A 130 -13.24 8.96 4.57
CA LEU A 130 -14.25 8.04 5.11
C LEU A 130 -13.62 6.76 5.65
N LEU A 131 -12.61 6.23 4.96
CA LEU A 131 -11.85 5.09 5.46
C LEU A 131 -11.15 5.43 6.77
N PHE A 132 -10.47 6.57 6.88
CA PHE A 132 -9.81 6.99 8.12
C PHE A 132 -10.78 7.10 9.27
N SER A 133 -11.94 7.73 9.06
CA SER A 133 -13.04 7.80 10.04
C SER A 133 -13.49 6.41 10.46
N LEU A 134 -13.76 5.50 9.51
CA LEU A 134 -14.14 4.12 9.80
C LEU A 134 -13.07 3.40 10.63
N LEU A 135 -11.80 3.47 10.22
CA LEU A 135 -10.72 2.78 10.92
C LEU A 135 -10.49 3.34 12.32
N ALA A 136 -10.49 4.67 12.48
CA ALA A 136 -10.32 5.34 13.76
C ALA A 136 -11.49 5.08 14.74
N SER A 137 -12.67 4.70 14.22
CA SER A 137 -13.81 4.26 15.05
C SER A 137 -13.60 2.86 15.65
N ILE A 138 -12.75 2.04 15.03
CA ILE A 138 -12.44 0.67 15.45
C ILE A 138 -11.19 0.67 16.34
N SER A 139 -10.10 1.28 15.87
CA SER A 139 -8.84 1.36 16.59
C SER A 139 -8.01 2.54 16.09
N GLN A 140 -7.42 3.28 17.03
CA GLN A 140 -6.51 4.39 16.74
C GLN A 140 -5.03 3.95 16.80
N GLY A 141 -4.77 2.64 16.62
CA GLY A 141 -3.43 2.07 16.65
C GLY A 141 -2.74 2.10 15.28
N PRO A 142 -1.47 2.54 15.17
CA PRO A 142 -0.71 2.54 13.93
C PRO A 142 -0.64 1.17 13.24
N LEU A 143 -0.49 0.09 14.02
CA LEU A 143 -0.45 -1.28 13.51
C LEU A 143 -1.76 -1.67 12.81
N PHE A 144 -2.91 -1.21 13.31
CA PHE A 144 -4.21 -1.51 12.71
C PHE A 144 -4.36 -0.83 11.34
N PHE A 145 -4.08 0.47 11.27
CA PHE A 145 -4.09 1.23 10.00
C PHE A 145 -3.13 0.60 8.97
N LYS A 146 -1.90 0.30 9.40
CA LYS A 146 -0.88 -0.35 8.57
C LYS A 146 -1.33 -1.72 8.07
N SER A 147 -1.98 -2.52 8.92
CA SER A 147 -2.52 -3.83 8.52
C SER A 147 -3.57 -3.68 7.41
N VAL A 148 -4.43 -2.66 7.49
CA VAL A 148 -5.41 -2.37 6.43
C VAL A 148 -4.73 -1.97 5.12
N MET A 149 -3.65 -1.16 5.16
CA MET A 149 -2.87 -0.85 3.96
C MET A 149 -2.24 -2.11 3.35
N ILE A 150 -1.68 -2.99 4.18
CA ILE A 150 -1.16 -4.29 3.74
C ILE A 150 -2.25 -5.17 3.11
N LEU A 151 -3.49 -5.14 3.62
CA LEU A 151 -4.60 -5.87 3.01
C LEU A 151 -4.92 -5.37 1.60
N PHE A 152 -4.99 -4.05 1.39
CA PHE A 152 -5.14 -3.47 0.05
C PHE A 152 -3.97 -3.84 -0.87
N ASP A 153 -2.73 -3.81 -0.37
CA ASP A 153 -1.54 -4.22 -1.12
C ASP A 153 -1.59 -5.68 -1.55
N LEU A 154 -1.94 -6.59 -0.63
CA LEU A 154 -2.10 -8.00 -0.94
C LEU A 154 -3.25 -8.25 -1.92
N ALA A 155 -4.32 -7.46 -1.85
CA ALA A 155 -5.46 -7.55 -2.75
C ALA A 155 -5.14 -7.12 -4.20
N VAL A 156 -4.06 -6.35 -4.42
CA VAL A 156 -3.58 -6.03 -5.78
C VAL A 156 -3.08 -7.30 -6.49
N ILE A 157 -2.44 -8.23 -5.78
CA ILE A 157 -1.84 -9.45 -6.38
C ILE A 157 -2.88 -10.33 -7.12
N PRO A 158 -4.03 -10.71 -6.54
CA PRO A 158 -5.05 -11.47 -7.27
C PRO A 158 -5.64 -10.69 -8.44
N VAL A 159 -5.81 -9.37 -8.34
CA VAL A 159 -6.30 -8.55 -9.47
C VAL A 159 -5.29 -8.59 -10.62
N LEU A 160 -4.00 -8.39 -10.34
CA LEU A 160 -2.94 -8.51 -11.34
C LEU A 160 -2.85 -9.94 -11.92
N PHE A 161 -3.12 -10.97 -11.12
CA PHE A 161 -3.18 -12.34 -11.59
C PHE A 161 -4.32 -12.53 -12.60
N LEU A 162 -5.52 -12.03 -12.29
CA LEU A 162 -6.66 -12.08 -13.21
C LEU A 162 -6.37 -11.33 -14.52
N MET A 163 -5.79 -10.13 -14.44
CA MET A 163 -5.36 -9.37 -15.62
C MET A 163 -4.29 -10.09 -16.44
N ALA A 164 -3.34 -10.75 -15.79
CA ALA A 164 -2.32 -11.54 -16.49
C ALA A 164 -2.96 -12.74 -17.21
N ARG A 165 -3.94 -13.40 -16.58
CA ARG A 165 -4.68 -14.52 -17.16
C ARG A 165 -5.50 -14.10 -18.39
N SER A 166 -6.23 -12.99 -18.32
CA SER A 166 -7.04 -12.52 -19.46
C SER A 166 -6.21 -12.06 -20.66
N ARG A 167 -4.95 -11.65 -20.44
CA ARG A 167 -3.99 -11.29 -21.51
C ARG A 167 -3.09 -12.44 -21.99
N GLY A 168 -3.23 -13.65 -21.43
CA GLY A 168 -2.31 -14.77 -21.74
C GLY A 168 -0.85 -14.52 -21.32
N ILE A 169 -0.63 -13.61 -20.35
CA ILE A 169 0.69 -13.27 -19.84
C ILE A 169 1.06 -14.25 -18.71
N GLY A 170 2.31 -14.73 -18.72
CA GLY A 170 2.81 -15.66 -17.69
C GLY A 170 2.77 -15.06 -16.27
N SER A 171 2.17 -15.80 -15.33
CA SER A 171 1.95 -15.39 -13.93
C SER A 171 3.24 -15.17 -13.12
N SER A 172 4.37 -15.68 -13.59
CA SER A 172 5.70 -15.41 -13.02
C SER A 172 6.03 -13.92 -12.94
N ARG A 173 5.43 -13.07 -13.80
CA ARG A 173 5.61 -11.62 -13.77
C ARG A 173 5.02 -10.95 -12.54
N LEU A 174 4.11 -11.62 -11.81
CA LEU A 174 3.58 -11.09 -10.55
C LEU A 174 4.69 -10.83 -9.52
N VAL A 175 5.82 -11.53 -9.63
CA VAL A 175 7.03 -11.31 -8.83
C VAL A 175 7.42 -9.83 -8.79
N PHE A 176 7.31 -9.09 -9.90
CA PHE A 176 7.72 -7.68 -9.98
C PHE A 176 6.93 -6.73 -9.10
N TYR A 177 5.69 -7.07 -8.74
CA TYR A 177 4.89 -6.34 -7.78
C TYR A 177 4.99 -6.99 -6.40
N ALA A 178 4.74 -8.29 -6.36
CA ALA A 178 4.68 -9.11 -5.16
C ALA A 178 5.98 -9.11 -4.36
N LEU A 179 7.14 -8.91 -4.97
CA LEU A 179 8.43 -8.88 -4.29
C LEU A 179 9.15 -7.55 -4.54
N ASN A 180 8.43 -6.49 -4.91
CA ASN A 180 9.04 -5.19 -5.15
C ASN A 180 9.57 -4.58 -3.84
N PRO A 181 10.88 -4.32 -3.70
CA PRO A 181 11.44 -3.72 -2.49
C PRO A 181 10.83 -2.36 -2.12
N LEU A 182 10.43 -1.56 -3.11
CA LEU A 182 9.74 -0.28 -2.89
C LEU A 182 8.38 -0.51 -2.22
N VAL A 183 7.58 -1.44 -2.73
CA VAL A 183 6.28 -1.76 -2.15
C VAL A 183 6.44 -2.32 -0.74
N LEU A 184 7.40 -3.22 -0.54
CA LEU A 184 7.68 -3.81 0.77
C LEU A 184 8.05 -2.77 1.83
N VAL A 185 8.97 -1.86 1.51
CA VAL A 185 9.45 -0.87 2.47
C VAL A 185 8.39 0.22 2.72
N PHE A 186 7.88 0.85 1.67
CA PHE A 186 7.05 2.05 1.83
C PHE A 186 5.58 1.72 2.12
N ILE A 187 5.05 0.64 1.53
CA ILE A 187 3.66 0.25 1.79
C ILE A 187 3.59 -0.66 3.01
N ALA A 188 4.32 -1.78 3.01
CA ALA A 188 4.21 -2.74 4.11
C ALA A 188 5.01 -2.33 5.35
N GLY A 189 6.14 -1.64 5.21
CA GLY A 189 6.93 -1.13 6.34
C GLY A 189 6.37 0.15 6.91
N GLU A 190 6.26 1.19 6.09
CA GLU A 190 5.85 2.52 6.53
C GLU A 190 4.34 2.73 6.55
N GLY A 191 3.54 1.89 5.86
CA GLY A 191 2.08 1.95 5.89
C GLY A 191 1.48 3.08 5.05
N HIS A 192 2.10 3.40 3.91
CA HIS A 192 1.60 4.41 2.98
C HIS A 192 0.23 4.06 2.40
N LEU A 193 -0.64 5.08 2.27
CA LEU A 193 -2.02 4.93 1.80
C LEU A 193 -2.14 4.69 0.28
N ASP A 194 -1.05 4.89 -0.46
CA ASP A 194 -0.95 4.80 -1.93
C ASP A 194 -1.51 3.49 -2.49
N THR A 195 -1.42 2.42 -1.71
CA THR A 195 -1.92 1.09 -2.07
C THR A 195 -3.43 1.02 -2.28
N ILE A 196 -4.22 1.85 -1.58
CA ILE A 196 -5.69 1.88 -1.76
C ILE A 196 -6.02 2.36 -3.17
N HIS A 197 -5.39 3.46 -3.58
CA HIS A 197 -5.52 4.00 -4.92
C HIS A 197 -5.04 2.99 -5.97
N LEU A 198 -3.91 2.32 -5.72
CA LEU A 198 -3.38 1.32 -6.65
C LEU A 198 -4.34 0.14 -6.81
N PHE A 199 -4.91 -0.38 -5.72
CA PHE A 199 -5.90 -1.45 -5.75
C PHE A 199 -7.09 -1.09 -6.62
N PHE A 200 -7.73 0.06 -6.36
CA PHE A 200 -8.88 0.50 -7.15
C PHE A 200 -8.52 0.79 -8.61
N THR A 201 -7.31 1.28 -8.88
CA THR A 201 -6.80 1.48 -10.25
C THR A 201 -6.67 0.16 -10.99
N CYS A 202 -6.01 -0.84 -10.38
CA CYS A 202 -5.88 -2.17 -10.98
C CYS A 202 -7.26 -2.83 -11.19
N LEU A 203 -8.16 -2.69 -10.23
CA LEU A 203 -9.50 -3.26 -10.30
C LEU A 203 -10.34 -2.60 -11.40
N SER A 204 -10.22 -1.29 -11.59
CA SER A 204 -10.84 -0.56 -12.70
C SER A 204 -10.33 -1.06 -14.05
N LEU A 205 -9.01 -1.15 -14.23
CA LEU A 205 -8.43 -1.67 -15.46
C LEU A 205 -8.87 -3.12 -15.73
N TYR A 206 -8.96 -3.95 -14.71
CA TYR A 206 -9.48 -5.30 -14.84
C TYR A 206 -10.93 -5.31 -15.33
N PHE A 207 -11.82 -4.51 -14.74
CA PHE A 207 -13.23 -4.46 -15.18
C PHE A 207 -13.40 -3.94 -16.60
N PHE A 208 -12.63 -2.93 -17.02
CA PHE A 208 -12.63 -2.48 -18.40
C PHE A 208 -12.13 -3.56 -19.37
N MET A 209 -11.11 -4.35 -18.99
CA MET A 209 -10.65 -5.49 -19.79
C MET A 209 -11.73 -6.57 -19.97
N GLU A 210 -12.56 -6.78 -18.95
CA GLU A 210 -13.67 -7.73 -18.98
C GLU A 210 -14.96 -7.13 -19.59
N LYS A 211 -14.90 -5.93 -20.18
CA LYS A 211 -16.05 -5.20 -20.77
C LYS A 211 -17.18 -4.93 -19.77
N ARG A 212 -16.83 -4.71 -18.50
CA ARG A 212 -17.76 -4.39 -17.39
C ARG A 212 -17.62 -2.92 -17.01
N ASP A 213 -17.98 -2.04 -17.94
CA ASP A 213 -17.67 -0.61 -17.86
C ASP A 213 -18.26 0.08 -16.61
N GLU A 214 -19.47 -0.28 -16.20
CA GLU A 214 -20.09 0.24 -14.97
C GLU A 214 -19.20 0.03 -13.74
N TRP A 215 -18.67 -1.18 -13.58
CA TRP A 215 -17.76 -1.52 -12.49
C TRP A 215 -16.38 -0.89 -12.68
N GLY A 216 -15.94 -0.75 -13.93
CA GLY A 216 -14.72 -0.03 -14.31
C GLY A 216 -14.74 1.44 -13.88
N PHE A 217 -15.84 2.14 -14.18
CA PHE A 217 -16.03 3.54 -13.78
C PHE A 217 -16.27 3.71 -12.29
N LEU A 218 -17.03 2.81 -11.65
CA LEU A 218 -17.23 2.84 -10.20
C LEU A 218 -15.88 2.76 -9.45
N THR A 219 -15.06 1.76 -9.81
CA THR A 219 -13.76 1.56 -9.16
C THR A 219 -12.73 2.61 -9.56
N LEU A 220 -12.80 3.16 -10.78
CA LEU A 220 -12.02 4.35 -11.15
C LEU A 220 -12.39 5.55 -10.27
N GLY A 221 -13.68 5.77 -10.02
CA GLY A 221 -14.17 6.76 -9.08
C GLY A 221 -13.57 6.55 -7.69
N CYS A 222 -13.55 5.31 -7.19
CA CYS A 222 -12.88 4.98 -5.93
C CYS A 222 -11.37 5.29 -5.95
N ALA A 223 -10.67 5.01 -7.06
CA ALA A 223 -9.25 5.32 -7.20
C ALA A 223 -8.97 6.83 -7.15
N ILE A 224 -9.78 7.64 -7.87
CA ILE A 224 -9.71 9.11 -7.89
C ILE A 224 -10.00 9.68 -6.50
N MET A 225 -11.06 9.16 -5.86
CA MET A 225 -11.47 9.56 -4.51
C MET A 225 -10.57 8.99 -3.40
N SER A 226 -9.55 8.19 -3.75
CA SER A 226 -8.46 7.81 -2.85
C SER A 226 -7.22 8.66 -3.07
N LYS A 227 -6.88 8.93 -4.33
CA LYS A 227 -5.80 9.84 -4.74
C LYS A 227 -6.14 10.42 -6.11
N TYR A 228 -6.24 11.76 -6.17
CA TYR A 228 -6.67 12.47 -7.39
C TYR A 228 -5.79 12.19 -8.62
N PHE A 229 -4.58 11.66 -8.43
CA PHE A 229 -3.69 11.23 -9.50
C PHE A 229 -4.35 10.24 -10.49
N ALA A 230 -5.31 9.40 -10.05
CA ALA A 230 -6.01 8.46 -10.94
C ALA A 230 -6.82 9.16 -12.04
N PHE A 231 -7.12 10.45 -11.87
CA PHE A 231 -7.88 11.21 -12.85
C PHE A 231 -7.19 11.25 -14.22
N ILE A 232 -5.86 11.11 -14.26
CA ILE A 232 -5.08 11.04 -15.51
C ILE A 232 -5.49 9.86 -16.41
N LEU A 233 -6.13 8.82 -15.85
CA LEU A 233 -6.58 7.66 -16.62
C LEU A 233 -7.87 7.91 -17.41
N LEU A 234 -8.67 8.90 -17.01
CA LEU A 234 -10.01 9.14 -17.58
C LEU A 234 -9.99 9.35 -19.11
N PRO A 235 -9.10 10.17 -19.70
CA PRO A 235 -9.07 10.38 -21.15
C PRO A 235 -8.73 9.13 -21.96
N PHE A 236 -8.11 8.11 -21.35
CA PHE A 236 -7.75 6.87 -22.02
C PHE A 236 -8.87 5.82 -21.98
N LEU A 237 -9.87 6.03 -21.11
CA LEU A 237 -10.93 5.06 -20.80
C LEU A 237 -12.30 5.53 -21.30
N VAL A 238 -12.47 6.83 -21.53
CA VAL A 238 -13.65 7.42 -22.14
C VAL A 238 -13.33 7.69 -23.60
N ASN A 239 -13.78 6.81 -24.50
CA ASN A 239 -13.77 7.00 -25.95
C ASN A 239 -15.20 7.00 -26.48
#